data_AF-A0A9E7HSG6-F1
#
_entry.id   AF-A0A9E7HSG6-F1
#
_cell.length_a   1.000
_cell.length_b   1.000
_cell.length_c   1.000
_cell.angle_alpha   90.00
_cell.angle_beta   90.00
_cell.angle_gamma   90.00
#
_symmetry.space_group_name_H-M   'P 1'
#
loop_
_entity.id
_entity.type
_entity.pdbx_description
1 polymer ?
#
loop_
_entity_poly.entity_id
_entity_poly.type
_entity_poly.pdbx_seq_one_letter_code
_entity_poly.pdbx_strand_id
1 'polypeptide(L)'
;MASPCLKLLLYLIDMPLDLPRMITIPDVSEQRWSGMYAVSSATLAPIFVTALCSSKRRGIGSHDGFTICLYGSPGGGVSGLLARHSTMKESPPRNRLYPWLAGGFLMSVLCTCIVAEELVGMLESLDYILAVNPAILGLTVLAWGNSIGDLMSNVAMAMSGGRDGAQVAISGCNAGPIFNTVAGLGLSHVVPAWALHPDSSVIPVGTAVLEILGFMSGGSLWALVTLARKDMKLERVVGVGMLLIDLCFLSLRLSQSLGLVA
;
A
#
# COMPACT_ATOMS: atom_id res chain seq x y z
N MET A 1 8.78 18.41 21.92
CA MET A 1 8.60 17.34 22.92
C MET A 1 7.12 17.19 23.21
N ALA A 2 6.47 16.13 22.74
CA ALA A 2 5.06 15.86 23.04
C ALA A 2 4.85 15.61 24.55
N SER A 3 3.77 16.15 25.10
CA SER A 3 3.35 15.92 26.49
C SER A 3 3.08 14.43 26.75
N PRO A 4 3.31 13.93 27.98
CA PRO A 4 3.16 12.51 28.30
C PRO A 4 1.73 11.99 28.04
N CYS A 5 0.70 12.83 28.22
CA CYS A 5 -0.68 12.50 27.83
C CYS A 5 -0.85 12.32 26.32
N LEU A 6 -0.20 13.15 25.49
CA LEU A 6 -0.27 13.00 24.04
C LEU A 6 0.38 11.69 23.59
N LYS A 7 1.52 11.32 24.20
CA LYS A 7 2.19 10.04 23.93
C LYS A 7 1.34 8.84 24.32
N LEU A 8 0.66 8.92 25.46
CA LEU A 8 -0.23 7.85 25.92
C LEU A 8 -1.46 7.73 25.01
N LEU A 9 -2.06 8.86 24.61
CA LEU A 9 -3.19 8.88 23.69
C LEU A 9 -2.82 8.29 22.33
N LEU A 10 -1.69 8.70 21.76
CA LEU A 10 -1.18 8.15 20.50
C LEU A 10 -0.92 6.65 20.63
N TYR A 11 -0.29 6.21 21.72
CA TYR A 11 -0.07 4.78 21.98
C TYR A 11 -1.38 3.99 22.07
N LEU A 12 -2.42 4.56 22.69
CA LEU A 12 -3.73 3.91 22.83
C LEU A 12 -4.48 3.80 21.49
N ILE A 13 -4.27 4.75 20.59
CA ILE A 13 -4.81 4.75 19.22
C ILE A 13 -4.02 3.81 18.31
N ASP A 14 -2.69 3.77 18.44
CA ASP A 14 -1.81 2.94 17.63
C ASP A 14 -1.91 1.46 18.03
N MET A 15 -2.09 1.16 19.32
CA MET A 15 -2.14 -0.21 19.85
C MET A 15 -3.13 -1.14 19.12
N PRO A 16 -4.42 -0.79 18.89
CA PRO A 16 -5.34 -1.67 18.17
C PRO A 16 -4.95 -1.90 16.70
N LEU A 17 -4.25 -0.96 16.06
CA LEU A 17 -3.73 -1.13 14.69
C LEU A 17 -2.42 -1.93 14.65
N ASP A 18 -1.55 -1.75 15.65
CA ASP A 18 -0.25 -2.41 15.71
C ASP A 18 -0.33 -3.86 16.21
N LEU A 19 -1.31 -4.18 17.04
CA LEU A 19 -1.42 -5.49 17.70
C LEU A 19 -1.66 -6.65 16.71
N PRO A 20 -2.54 -6.55 15.70
CA PRO A 20 -2.67 -7.57 14.65
C PRO A 20 -1.38 -7.75 13.84
N ARG A 21 -0.70 -6.63 13.52
CA ARG A 21 0.58 -6.62 12.81
C ARG A 21 1.66 -7.32 13.61
N MET A 22 1.70 -7.05 14.92
CA MET A 22 2.63 -7.67 15.85
C MET A 22 2.36 -9.18 15.95
N ILE A 23 1.12 -9.63 16.04
CA ILE A 23 0.84 -11.06 16.23
C ILE A 23 1.13 -11.90 14.95
N THR A 24 1.03 -11.30 13.76
CA THR A 24 1.14 -12.03 12.49
C THR A 24 2.51 -11.93 11.82
N ILE A 25 3.26 -10.84 12.04
CA ILE A 25 4.58 -10.64 11.42
C ILE A 25 5.69 -11.05 12.39
N PRO A 26 6.48 -12.10 12.07
CA PRO A 26 7.65 -12.43 12.88
C PRO A 26 8.72 -11.33 12.79
N ASP A 27 9.07 -10.74 13.92
CA ASP A 27 10.20 -9.80 14.06
C ASP A 27 11.51 -10.59 14.21
N VAL A 28 12.43 -10.42 13.27
CA VAL A 28 13.73 -11.11 13.21
C VAL A 28 14.87 -10.24 13.77
N SER A 29 14.56 -9.06 14.33
CA SER A 29 15.58 -8.17 14.88
C SER A 29 16.18 -8.72 16.18
N GLU A 30 17.52 -8.74 16.27
CA GLU A 30 18.26 -9.30 17.42
C GLU A 30 17.90 -8.65 18.76
N GLN A 31 17.40 -7.40 18.75
CA GLN A 31 17.03 -6.64 19.94
C GLN A 31 15.61 -6.94 20.48
N ARG A 32 14.70 -7.42 19.63
CA ARG A 32 13.29 -7.70 19.99
C ARG A 32 12.91 -9.17 19.87
N TRP A 33 13.88 -10.03 19.51
CA TRP A 33 13.66 -11.45 19.36
C TRP A 33 13.16 -12.08 20.66
N SER A 34 12.01 -12.74 20.60
CA SER A 34 11.60 -13.68 21.64
C SER A 34 11.08 -14.95 20.98
N GLY A 35 11.59 -16.10 21.45
CA GLY A 35 11.27 -17.39 20.84
C GLY A 35 9.78 -17.73 20.92
N MET A 36 9.09 -17.27 21.97
CA MET A 36 7.64 -17.44 22.11
C MET A 36 6.86 -16.62 21.07
N TYR A 37 7.29 -15.40 20.79
CA TYR A 37 6.67 -14.53 19.80
C TYR A 37 6.86 -15.07 18.38
N ALA A 38 8.06 -15.55 18.05
CA ALA A 38 8.36 -16.20 16.79
C ALA A 38 7.49 -17.45 16.57
N VAL A 39 7.32 -18.30 17.59
CA VAL A 39 6.47 -19.50 17.49
C VAL A 39 4.99 -19.11 17.38
N SER A 40 4.54 -18.10 18.13
CA SER A 40 3.15 -17.63 18.07
C SER A 40 2.80 -17.07 16.68
N SER A 41 3.64 -16.19 16.11
CA SER A 41 3.45 -15.63 14.78
C SER A 41 3.48 -16.71 13.69
N ALA A 42 4.43 -17.66 13.77
CA ALA A 42 4.50 -18.78 12.83
C ALA A 42 3.26 -19.70 12.86
N THR A 43 2.59 -19.81 14.02
CA THR A 43 1.38 -20.63 14.19
C THR A 43 0.13 -19.89 13.71
N LEU A 44 0.03 -18.59 14.03
CA LEU A 44 -1.11 -17.73 13.69
C LEU A 44 -1.14 -17.35 12.20
N ALA A 45 0.03 -17.26 11.56
CA ALA A 45 0.17 -16.90 10.15
C ALA A 45 -0.73 -17.76 9.21
N PRO A 46 -0.62 -19.10 9.17
CA PRO A 46 -1.44 -19.90 8.25
C PRO A 46 -2.93 -19.85 8.57
N ILE A 47 -3.30 -19.73 9.84
CA ILE A 47 -4.70 -19.59 10.28
C ILE A 47 -5.30 -18.27 9.79
N PHE A 48 -4.51 -17.20 9.85
CA PHE A 48 -4.91 -15.89 9.36
C PHE A 48 -5.08 -15.91 7.84
N VAL A 49 -4.14 -16.50 7.10
CA VAL A 49 -4.22 -16.63 5.63
C VAL A 49 -5.46 -17.42 5.20
N THR A 50 -5.75 -18.55 5.84
CA THR A 50 -6.91 -19.36 5.48
C THR A 50 -8.22 -18.64 5.79
N ALA A 51 -8.29 -17.89 6.89
CA ALA A 51 -9.45 -17.05 7.22
C ALA A 51 -9.68 -15.92 6.20
N LEU A 52 -8.61 -15.30 5.69
CA LEU A 52 -8.72 -14.29 4.63
C LEU A 52 -9.16 -14.89 3.30
N CYS A 53 -8.57 -16.03 2.93
CA CYS A 53 -8.90 -16.73 1.68
C CYS A 53 -10.34 -17.26 1.68
N SER A 54 -10.87 -17.71 2.83
CA SER A 54 -12.29 -18.08 2.93
C SER A 54 -13.19 -16.86 2.82
N SER A 55 -12.85 -15.75 3.48
CA SER A 55 -13.64 -14.51 3.41
C SER A 55 -13.76 -13.97 1.98
N LYS A 56 -12.68 -14.01 1.20
CA LYS A 56 -12.69 -13.56 -0.21
C LYS A 56 -13.45 -14.49 -1.17
N ARG A 57 -13.68 -15.75 -0.80
CA ARG A 57 -14.36 -16.75 -1.65
C ARG A 57 -15.90 -16.73 -1.49
N ARG A 58 -16.46 -15.70 -0.86
CA ARG A 58 -17.82 -15.74 -0.30
C ARG A 58 -18.92 -16.00 -1.33
N GLY A 59 -19.41 -17.24 -1.32
CA GLY A 59 -20.84 -17.54 -1.24
C GLY A 59 -21.14 -17.98 0.20
N ILE A 60 -22.08 -17.31 0.87
CA ILE A 60 -22.41 -17.52 2.30
C ILE A 60 -22.85 -18.97 2.53
N GLY A 61 -22.05 -19.77 3.24
CA GLY A 61 -22.40 -21.14 3.61
C GLY A 61 -21.58 -21.69 4.78
N SER A 62 -22.13 -22.69 5.49
CA SER A 62 -21.55 -23.39 6.65
C SER A 62 -20.16 -24.04 6.43
N HIS A 63 -19.61 -23.96 5.22
CA HIS A 63 -18.32 -24.54 4.79
C HIS A 63 -17.09 -23.67 5.10
N ASP A 64 -17.25 -22.39 5.46
CA ASP A 64 -16.11 -21.49 5.71
C ASP A 64 -15.35 -21.84 7.00
N GLY A 65 -16.05 -22.03 8.11
CA GLY A 65 -15.43 -22.47 9.37
C GLY A 65 -14.77 -23.84 9.25
N PHE A 66 -15.33 -24.73 8.43
CA PHE A 66 -14.79 -26.06 8.16
C PHE A 66 -13.48 -25.98 7.35
N THR A 67 -13.40 -25.08 6.37
CA THR A 67 -12.21 -24.87 5.53
C THR A 67 -11.05 -24.27 6.34
N ILE A 68 -11.35 -23.32 7.24
CA ILE A 68 -10.37 -22.74 8.17
C ILE A 68 -9.82 -23.82 9.11
N CYS A 69 -10.69 -24.68 9.68
CA CYS A 69 -10.27 -25.79 10.53
C CYS A 69 -9.46 -26.87 9.78
N LEU A 70 -9.87 -27.22 8.55
CA LEU A 70 -9.22 -28.27 7.76
C LEU A 70 -7.82 -27.90 7.27
N TYR A 71 -7.63 -26.67 6.78
CA TYR A 71 -6.37 -26.25 6.16
C TYR A 71 -5.53 -25.36 7.08
N GLY A 72 -6.18 -24.51 7.88
CA GLY A 72 -5.49 -23.55 8.76
C GLY A 72 -4.87 -24.21 9.99
N SER A 73 -5.60 -25.11 10.66
CA SER A 73 -5.13 -25.75 11.90
C SER A 73 -3.93 -26.68 11.68
N PRO A 74 -3.92 -27.59 10.67
CA PRO A 74 -2.74 -28.42 10.41
C PRO A 74 -1.56 -27.61 9.89
N GLY A 75 -1.81 -26.63 9.00
CA GLY A 75 -0.78 -25.75 8.46
C GLY A 75 -0.08 -24.92 9.55
N GLY A 76 -0.86 -24.30 10.44
CA GLY A 76 -0.39 -23.54 11.59
C GLY A 76 0.32 -24.42 12.63
N GLY A 77 -0.19 -25.61 12.89
CA GLY A 77 0.45 -26.57 13.79
C GLY A 77 1.82 -27.03 13.29
N VAL A 78 1.94 -27.34 11.99
CA VAL A 78 3.20 -27.77 11.37
C VAL A 78 4.22 -26.63 11.32
N SER A 79 3.81 -25.42 10.91
CA SER A 79 4.69 -24.24 10.90
C SER A 79 5.13 -23.86 12.32
N GLY A 80 4.23 -23.94 13.30
CA GLY A 80 4.51 -23.73 14.72
C GLY A 80 5.48 -24.75 15.31
N LEU A 81 5.33 -26.05 14.97
CA LEU A 81 6.27 -27.10 15.40
C LEU A 81 7.66 -26.91 14.77
N LEU A 82 7.70 -26.60 13.48
CA LEU A 82 8.95 -26.31 12.75
C LEU A 82 9.65 -25.06 13.32
N ALA A 83 8.88 -24.03 13.66
CA ALA A 83 9.39 -22.84 14.33
C ALA A 83 9.93 -23.18 15.72
N ARG A 84 9.21 -23.97 16.52
CA ARG A 84 9.66 -24.39 17.87
C ARG A 84 10.94 -25.21 17.81
N HIS A 85 11.04 -26.12 16.85
CA HIS A 85 12.25 -26.93 16.64
C HIS A 85 13.43 -26.08 16.13
N SER A 86 13.17 -25.04 15.34
CA SER A 86 14.22 -24.16 14.82
C SER A 86 14.64 -23.03 15.76
N THR A 87 13.84 -22.71 16.78
CA THR A 87 13.95 -21.48 17.61
C THR A 87 14.33 -21.78 19.07
N MET A 88 14.74 -23.01 19.39
CA MET A 88 15.17 -23.41 20.75
C MET A 88 16.44 -22.69 21.28
N LYS A 89 17.02 -21.74 20.54
CA LYS A 89 18.14 -20.90 21.00
C LYS A 89 17.68 -19.45 21.09
N GLU A 90 18.14 -18.75 22.13
CA GLU A 90 17.89 -17.32 22.41
C GLU A 90 18.42 -16.37 21.32
N SER A 91 18.90 -16.90 20.19
CA SER A 91 19.38 -16.15 19.03
C SER A 91 18.62 -16.56 17.77
N PRO A 92 18.40 -15.63 16.82
CA PRO A 92 17.70 -15.93 15.59
C PRO A 92 18.42 -17.03 14.80
N PRO A 93 17.68 -17.94 14.13
CA PRO A 93 18.28 -19.08 13.44
C PRO A 93 19.10 -18.62 12.22
N ARG A 94 20.41 -18.43 12.40
CA ARG A 94 21.36 -17.99 11.35
C ARG A 94 21.31 -18.82 10.07
N ASN A 95 21.04 -20.13 10.16
CA ASN A 95 21.00 -21.04 9.01
C ASN A 95 19.61 -21.13 8.32
N ARG A 96 18.56 -20.56 8.93
CA ARG A 96 17.20 -20.53 8.38
C ARG A 96 16.62 -19.11 8.37
N LEU A 97 17.47 -18.10 8.21
CA LEU A 97 17.04 -16.69 8.26
C LEU A 97 16.12 -16.34 7.07
N TYR A 98 16.44 -16.82 5.87
CA TYR A 98 15.67 -16.54 4.65
C TYR A 98 14.18 -16.88 4.73
N PRO A 99 13.74 -18.08 5.19
CA PRO A 99 12.31 -18.38 5.31
C PRO A 99 11.60 -17.52 6.37
N TRP A 100 12.28 -17.12 7.45
CA TRP A 100 11.70 -16.19 8.43
C TRP A 100 11.51 -14.79 7.84
N LEU A 101 12.51 -14.28 7.11
CA LEU A 101 12.41 -13.01 6.39
C LEU A 101 11.33 -13.04 5.31
N ALA A 102 11.25 -14.13 4.54
CA ALA A 102 10.23 -14.32 3.51
C ALA A 102 8.82 -14.41 4.12
N GLY A 103 8.66 -15.13 5.23
CA GLY A 103 7.39 -15.23 5.95
C GLY A 103 6.94 -13.89 6.54
N GLY A 104 7.85 -13.15 7.17
CA GLY A 104 7.59 -11.81 7.68
C GLY A 104 7.23 -10.82 6.57
N PHE A 105 7.96 -10.86 5.45
CA PHE A 105 7.65 -10.06 4.27
C PHE A 105 6.25 -10.37 3.73
N LEU A 106 5.93 -11.65 3.52
CA LEU A 106 4.62 -12.06 2.99
C LEU A 106 3.48 -11.64 3.93
N MET A 107 3.66 -11.78 5.24
CA MET A 107 2.67 -11.35 6.22
C MET A 107 2.49 -9.84 6.26
N SER A 108 3.56 -9.07 6.07
CA SER A 108 3.49 -7.62 5.95
C SER A 108 2.67 -7.19 4.72
N VAL A 109 2.91 -7.85 3.57
CA VAL A 109 2.14 -7.62 2.35
C VAL A 109 0.66 -7.93 2.57
N LEU A 110 0.33 -9.09 3.16
CA LEU A 110 -1.06 -9.48 3.44
C LEU A 110 -1.77 -8.52 4.39
N CYS A 111 -1.11 -8.10 5.48
CA CYS A 111 -1.67 -7.09 6.39
C CYS A 111 -1.94 -5.77 5.66
N THR A 112 -1.02 -5.34 4.79
CA THR A 112 -1.21 -4.15 3.97
C THR A 112 -2.41 -4.28 3.03
N CYS A 113 -2.60 -5.45 2.41
CA CYS A 113 -3.77 -5.71 1.56
C CYS A 113 -5.08 -5.64 2.35
N ILE A 114 -5.15 -6.19 3.56
CA ILE A 114 -6.36 -6.11 4.40
C ILE A 114 -6.67 -4.67 4.77
N VAL A 115 -5.66 -3.93 5.23
CA VAL A 115 -5.84 -2.52 5.58
C VAL A 115 -6.31 -1.72 4.37
N ALA A 116 -5.79 -2.00 3.18
CA ALA A 116 -6.24 -1.38 1.94
C ALA A 116 -7.70 -1.72 1.62
N GLU A 117 -8.14 -2.97 1.80
CA GLU A 117 -9.54 -3.38 1.59
C GLU A 117 -10.50 -2.71 2.55
N GLU A 118 -10.18 -2.68 3.84
CA GLU A 118 -10.98 -1.97 4.84
C GLU A 118 -11.02 -0.46 4.56
N LEU A 119 -9.89 0.13 4.15
CA LEU A 119 -9.83 1.53 3.77
C LEU A 119 -10.74 1.84 2.57
N VAL A 120 -10.75 0.98 1.54
CA VAL A 120 -11.65 1.14 0.40
C VAL A 120 -13.12 1.00 0.84
N GLY A 121 -13.45 0.02 1.69
CA GLY A 121 -14.80 -0.14 2.24
C GLY A 121 -15.26 1.08 3.06
N MET A 122 -14.36 1.69 3.82
CA MET A 122 -14.64 2.96 4.51
C MET A 122 -14.90 4.10 3.52
N LEU A 123 -14.14 4.18 2.43
CA LEU A 123 -14.37 5.18 1.38
C LEU A 123 -15.73 4.99 0.67
N GLU A 124 -16.14 3.75 0.40
CA GLU A 124 -17.47 3.47 -0.13
C GLU A 124 -18.57 3.89 0.85
N SER A 125 -18.37 3.69 2.16
CA SER A 125 -19.32 4.19 3.16
C SER A 125 -19.37 5.73 3.22
N LEU A 126 -18.23 6.40 3.00
CA LEU A 126 -18.14 7.86 2.95
C LEU A 126 -18.79 8.43 1.70
N ASP A 127 -18.68 7.76 0.55
CA ASP A 127 -19.44 8.10 -0.66
C ASP A 127 -20.94 8.11 -0.37
N TYR A 128 -21.47 7.08 0.31
CA TYR A 128 -22.90 7.02 0.67
C TYR A 128 -23.34 8.19 1.57
N ILE A 129 -22.50 8.62 2.51
CA ILE A 129 -22.83 9.70 3.46
C ILE A 129 -22.69 11.08 2.81
N LEU A 130 -21.62 11.29 2.04
CA LEU A 130 -21.27 12.59 1.47
C LEU A 130 -21.92 12.83 0.09
N ALA A 131 -22.49 11.79 -0.53
CA ALA A 131 -23.00 11.80 -1.90
C ALA A 131 -21.96 12.30 -2.93
N VAL A 132 -20.70 11.91 -2.74
CA VAL A 132 -19.56 12.31 -3.58
C VAL A 132 -18.95 11.07 -4.23
N ASN A 133 -18.87 11.07 -5.56
CA ASN A 133 -18.41 9.95 -6.38
C ASN A 133 -17.14 9.25 -5.80
N PRO A 134 -17.17 7.92 -5.60
CA PRO A 134 -16.07 7.18 -4.95
C PRO A 134 -14.76 7.27 -5.74
N ALA A 135 -14.82 7.49 -7.06
CA ALA A 135 -13.63 7.71 -7.87
C ALA A 135 -12.84 8.95 -7.42
N ILE A 136 -13.50 9.98 -6.89
CA ILE A 136 -12.86 11.22 -6.48
C ILE A 136 -12.29 11.09 -5.07
N LEU A 137 -12.98 10.39 -4.17
CA LEU A 137 -12.41 9.98 -2.89
C LEU A 137 -11.15 9.11 -3.10
N GLY A 138 -11.17 8.22 -4.10
CA GLY A 138 -10.00 7.46 -4.52
C GLY A 138 -8.87 8.33 -5.09
N LEU A 139 -9.18 9.24 -6.02
CA LEU A 139 -8.19 10.14 -6.62
C LEU A 139 -7.63 11.19 -5.63
N THR A 140 -8.34 11.48 -4.54
CA THR A 140 -7.92 12.45 -3.52
C THR A 140 -7.34 11.71 -2.32
N VAL A 141 -8.19 11.16 -1.45
CA VAL A 141 -7.83 10.60 -0.15
C VAL A 141 -6.88 9.41 -0.30
N LEU A 142 -7.16 8.45 -1.19
CA LEU A 142 -6.26 7.30 -1.38
C LEU A 142 -4.96 7.71 -2.07
N ALA A 143 -5.05 8.44 -3.18
CA ALA A 143 -3.87 8.82 -3.96
C ALA A 143 -2.92 9.73 -3.15
N TRP A 144 -3.45 10.75 -2.46
CA TRP A 144 -2.64 11.60 -1.58
C TRP A 144 -2.13 10.83 -0.37
N GLY A 145 -2.96 9.98 0.25
CA GLY A 145 -2.54 9.15 1.37
C GLY A 145 -1.35 8.25 1.02
N ASN A 146 -1.34 7.68 -0.19
CA ASN A 146 -0.24 6.86 -0.66
C ASN A 146 1.05 7.66 -0.92
N SER A 147 0.96 8.94 -1.29
CA SER A 147 2.12 9.75 -1.70
C SER A 147 2.55 10.82 -0.69
N ILE A 148 1.83 11.04 0.41
CA ILE A 148 2.19 12.06 1.41
C ILE A 148 3.49 11.72 2.15
N GLY A 149 3.75 10.44 2.42
CA GLY A 149 5.01 9.98 3.02
C GLY A 149 6.21 10.20 2.10
N ASP A 150 6.02 9.93 0.81
CA ASP A 150 7.01 10.21 -0.24
C ASP A 150 7.26 11.71 -0.37
N LEU A 151 6.21 12.53 -0.33
CA LEU A 151 6.32 13.99 -0.36
C LEU A 151 7.18 14.50 0.80
N MET A 152 6.87 14.08 2.04
CA MET A 152 7.63 14.51 3.22
C MET A 152 9.09 14.05 3.16
N SER A 153 9.34 12.82 2.68
CA SER A 153 10.69 12.28 2.52
C SER A 153 11.49 13.02 1.43
N ASN A 154 10.87 13.29 0.29
CA ASN A 154 11.49 14.04 -0.81
C ASN A 154 11.75 15.50 -0.42
N VAL A 155 10.85 16.14 0.33
CA VAL A 155 11.08 17.48 0.88
C VAL A 155 12.23 17.47 1.87
N ALA A 156 12.28 16.50 2.79
CA ALA A 156 13.38 16.37 3.73
C ALA A 156 14.73 16.17 3.02
N MET A 157 14.76 15.34 1.96
CA MET A 157 15.96 15.13 1.14
C MET A 157 16.35 16.37 0.34
N ALA A 158 15.38 17.12 -0.20
CA ALA A 158 15.65 18.36 -0.92
C ALA A 158 16.20 19.47 0.01
N MET A 159 15.74 19.53 1.25
CA MET A 159 16.13 20.56 2.22
C MET A 159 17.41 20.20 3.00
N SER A 160 17.60 18.92 3.31
CA SER A 160 18.63 18.45 4.26
C SER A 160 19.58 17.40 3.68
N GLY A 161 19.37 16.95 2.44
CA GLY A 161 20.15 15.86 1.81
C GLY A 161 21.50 16.27 1.21
N GLY A 162 22.03 17.45 1.54
CA GLY A 162 23.33 17.92 1.08
C GLY A 162 23.37 18.30 -0.41
N ARG A 163 24.51 18.11 -1.08
CA ARG A 163 24.75 18.59 -2.46
C ARG A 163 23.87 17.90 -3.50
N ASP A 164 23.56 16.62 -3.30
CA ASP A 164 22.79 15.80 -4.26
C ASP A 164 21.37 15.49 -3.78
N GLY A 165 20.96 15.98 -2.60
CA GLY A 165 19.67 15.68 -1.99
C GLY A 165 18.47 16.03 -2.86
N ALA A 166 18.53 17.16 -3.58
CA ALA A 166 17.50 17.55 -4.53
C ALA A 166 17.41 16.60 -5.73
N GLN A 167 18.53 16.12 -6.26
CA GLN A 167 18.54 15.15 -7.36
C GLN A 167 17.95 13.80 -6.93
N VAL A 168 18.28 13.35 -5.72
CA VAL A 168 17.71 12.13 -5.14
C VAL A 168 16.19 12.28 -4.94
N ALA A 169 15.73 13.42 -4.45
CA ALA A 169 14.30 13.70 -4.29
C ALA A 169 13.54 13.69 -5.62
N ILE A 170 14.11 14.28 -6.68
CA ILE A 170 13.51 14.27 -8.04
C ILE A 170 13.48 12.86 -8.62
N SER A 171 14.55 12.09 -8.41
CA SER A 171 14.60 10.69 -8.84
C SER A 171 13.53 9.87 -8.13
N GLY A 172 13.41 10.03 -6.80
CA GLY A 172 12.42 9.34 -5.98
C GLY A 172 10.98 9.67 -6.37
N CYS A 173 10.66 10.95 -6.59
CA CYS A 173 9.30 11.37 -6.95
C CYS A 173 8.85 10.89 -8.33
N ASN A 174 9.79 10.58 -9.24
CA ASN A 174 9.48 10.04 -10.56
C ASN A 174 9.51 8.51 -10.59
N ALA A 175 10.49 7.89 -9.93
CA ALA A 175 10.66 6.44 -9.93
C ALA A 175 9.47 5.73 -9.27
N GLY A 176 8.94 6.27 -8.16
CA GLY A 176 7.79 5.70 -7.45
C GLY A 176 6.55 5.55 -8.33
N PRO A 177 6.00 6.64 -8.90
CA PRO A 177 4.85 6.59 -9.80
C PRO A 177 5.07 5.72 -11.05
N ILE A 178 6.28 5.75 -11.64
CA ILE A 178 6.61 4.89 -12.78
C ILE A 178 6.53 3.41 -12.37
N PHE A 179 7.11 3.04 -11.23
CA PHE A 179 7.05 1.68 -10.71
C PHE A 179 5.61 1.26 -10.39
N ASN A 180 4.83 2.10 -9.71
CA ASN A 180 3.43 1.83 -9.40
C ASN A 180 2.57 1.63 -10.65
N THR A 181 2.85 2.39 -11.72
CA THR A 181 2.14 2.26 -12.99
C THR A 181 2.54 0.97 -13.72
N VAL A 182 3.84 0.74 -13.91
CA VAL A 182 4.34 -0.41 -14.70
C VAL A 182 4.12 -1.72 -13.96
N ALA A 183 4.56 -1.81 -12.71
CA ALA A 183 4.46 -3.03 -11.93
C ALA A 183 3.07 -3.17 -11.29
N GLY A 184 2.54 -2.12 -10.66
CA GLY A 184 1.24 -2.16 -9.99
C GLY A 184 0.09 -2.37 -10.98
N LEU A 185 -0.22 -1.38 -11.82
CA LEU A 185 -1.32 -1.50 -12.79
C LEU A 185 -1.07 -2.64 -13.80
N GLY A 186 0.17 -2.78 -14.29
CA GLY A 186 0.51 -3.84 -15.25
C GLY A 186 0.23 -5.25 -14.71
N LEU A 187 0.72 -5.58 -13.51
CA LEU A 187 0.44 -6.91 -12.91
C LEU A 187 -1.03 -7.07 -12.53
N SER A 188 -1.69 -6.01 -12.07
CA SER A 188 -3.13 -6.02 -11.76
C SER A 188 -4.00 -6.36 -12.96
N HIS A 189 -3.56 -6.10 -14.20
CA HIS A 189 -4.26 -6.51 -15.41
C HIS A 189 -3.80 -7.88 -15.93
N VAL A 190 -2.50 -8.16 -15.90
CA VAL A 190 -1.94 -9.43 -16.41
C VAL A 190 -2.43 -10.64 -15.62
N VAL A 191 -2.47 -10.55 -14.28
CA VAL A 191 -2.82 -11.70 -13.43
C VAL A 191 -4.28 -12.15 -13.64
N PRO A 192 -5.30 -11.27 -13.61
CA PRO A 192 -6.67 -11.67 -13.90
C PRO A 192 -6.87 -12.09 -15.36
N ALA A 193 -6.24 -11.40 -16.32
CA ALA A 193 -6.33 -11.78 -17.74
C ALA A 193 -5.78 -13.20 -17.98
N TRP A 194 -4.68 -13.55 -17.32
CA TRP A 194 -4.13 -14.90 -17.35
C TRP A 194 -5.09 -15.94 -16.75
N ALA A 195 -5.74 -15.59 -15.62
CA ALA A 195 -6.65 -16.48 -14.91
C ALA A 195 -7.99 -16.71 -15.65
N LEU A 196 -8.43 -15.74 -16.46
CA LEU A 196 -9.71 -15.75 -17.18
C LEU A 196 -9.59 -16.23 -18.64
N HIS A 197 -8.39 -16.61 -19.11
CA HIS A 197 -8.22 -17.13 -20.47
C HIS A 197 -9.17 -18.31 -20.75
N PRO A 198 -9.98 -18.27 -21.83
CA PRO A 198 -9.82 -17.44 -23.03
C PRO A 198 -10.66 -16.14 -23.11
N ASP A 199 -11.43 -15.79 -22.09
CA ASP A 199 -12.31 -14.62 -22.15
C ASP A 199 -11.51 -13.30 -22.12
N SER A 200 -11.88 -12.35 -22.98
CA SER A 200 -11.22 -11.04 -23.05
C SER A 200 -11.72 -10.13 -21.94
N SER A 201 -10.81 -9.69 -21.07
CA SER A 201 -11.08 -8.61 -20.12
C SER A 201 -11.12 -7.28 -20.87
N VAL A 202 -12.32 -6.77 -21.15
CA VAL A 202 -12.50 -5.46 -21.80
C VAL A 202 -12.18 -4.36 -20.78
N ILE A 203 -11.22 -3.49 -21.09
CA ILE A 203 -10.93 -2.30 -20.29
C ILE A 203 -11.99 -1.24 -20.62
N PRO A 204 -12.85 -0.83 -19.67
CA PRO A 204 -13.83 0.21 -19.93
C PRO A 204 -13.10 1.55 -20.09
N VAL A 205 -12.98 2.02 -21.33
CA VAL A 205 -12.43 3.34 -21.64
C VAL A 205 -13.54 4.37 -21.44
N GLY A 206 -13.56 5.01 -20.27
CA GLY A 206 -14.44 6.14 -19.98
C GLY A 206 -13.76 7.49 -20.18
N THR A 207 -14.55 8.55 -20.29
CA THR A 207 -14.07 9.96 -20.33
C THR A 207 -13.12 10.26 -19.17
N ALA A 208 -13.41 9.71 -17.98
CA ALA A 208 -12.57 9.87 -16.81
C ALA A 208 -11.14 9.32 -16.99
N VAL A 209 -11.00 8.16 -17.65
CA VAL A 209 -9.69 7.56 -17.92
C VAL A 209 -8.90 8.40 -18.91
N LEU A 210 -9.57 8.92 -19.95
CA LEU A 210 -8.93 9.79 -20.95
C LEU A 210 -8.44 11.11 -20.35
N GLU A 211 -9.23 11.72 -19.48
CA GLU A 211 -8.84 12.94 -18.77
C GLU A 211 -7.66 12.69 -17.82
N ILE A 212 -7.65 11.59 -17.05
CA ILE A 212 -6.50 11.22 -16.19
C ILE A 212 -5.24 11.05 -17.06
N LEU A 213 -5.35 10.31 -18.16
CA LEU A 213 -4.25 10.09 -19.08
C LEU A 213 -3.77 11.39 -19.74
N GLY A 214 -4.71 12.29 -20.08
CA GLY A 214 -4.44 13.59 -20.67
C GLY A 214 -3.69 14.52 -19.71
N PHE A 215 -4.13 14.62 -18.45
CA PHE A 215 -3.44 15.42 -17.44
C PHE A 215 -2.09 14.82 -17.05
N MET A 216 -1.99 13.49 -16.92
CA MET A 216 -0.73 12.80 -16.62
C MET A 216 0.30 13.01 -17.75
N SER A 217 -0.10 12.79 -19.01
CA SER A 217 0.77 13.02 -20.17
C SER A 217 1.13 14.49 -20.34
N GLY A 218 0.18 15.40 -20.12
CA GLY A 218 0.39 16.85 -20.14
C GLY A 218 1.39 17.31 -19.07
N GLY A 219 1.28 16.82 -17.84
CA GLY A 219 2.21 17.10 -16.76
C GLY A 219 3.63 16.60 -17.05
N SER A 220 3.77 15.35 -17.51
CA SER A 220 5.07 14.82 -17.92
C SER A 220 5.67 15.57 -19.11
N LEU A 221 4.87 15.95 -20.10
CA LEU A 221 5.32 16.72 -21.24
C LEU A 221 5.74 18.14 -20.83
N TRP A 222 5.00 18.79 -19.93
CA TRP A 222 5.36 20.08 -19.38
C TRP A 222 6.72 20.04 -18.67
N ALA A 223 6.93 19.06 -17.80
CA ALA A 223 8.24 18.84 -17.16
C ALA A 223 9.34 18.63 -18.19
N LEU A 224 9.14 17.76 -19.18
CA LEU A 224 10.13 17.48 -20.20
C LEU A 224 10.50 18.74 -21.00
N VAL A 225 9.51 19.49 -21.48
CA VAL A 225 9.72 20.71 -22.28
C VAL A 225 10.42 21.80 -21.48
N THR A 226 9.98 22.05 -20.25
CA THR A 226 10.56 23.11 -19.41
C THR A 226 11.98 22.77 -18.97
N LEU A 227 12.27 21.49 -18.70
CA LEU A 227 13.58 21.01 -18.30
C LEU A 227 14.55 20.96 -19.50
N ALA A 228 14.09 20.51 -20.67
CA ALA A 228 14.89 20.49 -21.90
C ALA A 228 15.28 21.90 -22.37
N ARG A 229 14.42 22.90 -22.16
CA ARG A 229 14.70 24.30 -22.50
C ARG A 229 15.73 24.99 -21.58
N LYS A 230 16.09 24.36 -20.45
CA LYS A 230 16.93 24.96 -19.40
C LYS A 230 18.16 24.11 -19.07
N ASP A 231 18.71 23.40 -20.05
CA ASP A 231 19.90 22.55 -19.90
C ASP A 231 19.78 21.52 -18.75
N MET A 232 18.60 20.94 -18.56
CA MET A 232 18.29 19.99 -17.48
C MET A 232 18.43 20.56 -16.05
N LYS A 233 18.41 21.90 -15.89
CA LYS A 233 18.41 22.54 -14.57
C LYS A 233 17.00 22.63 -14.01
N LEU A 234 16.84 22.16 -12.78
CA LEU A 234 15.56 22.28 -12.07
C LEU A 234 15.35 23.73 -11.61
N GLU A 235 14.29 24.36 -12.09
CA GLU A 235 13.86 25.67 -11.64
C GLU A 235 12.48 25.63 -11.00
N ARG A 236 12.17 26.64 -10.19
CA ARG A 236 10.85 26.81 -9.54
C ARG A 236 9.69 26.78 -10.54
N VAL A 237 9.91 27.19 -11.79
CA VAL A 237 8.89 27.17 -12.85
C VAL A 237 8.37 25.76 -13.13
N VAL A 238 9.25 24.74 -13.05
CA VAL A 238 8.85 23.34 -13.27
C VAL A 238 7.89 22.91 -12.17
N GLY A 239 8.27 23.12 -10.90
CA GLY A 239 7.45 22.74 -9.75
C GLY A 239 6.14 23.51 -9.65
N VAL A 240 6.16 24.83 -9.87
CA VAL A 240 4.92 25.65 -9.88
C VAL A 240 4.00 25.21 -11.02
N GLY A 241 4.54 24.93 -12.20
CA GLY A 241 3.73 24.46 -13.32
C GLY A 241 3.08 23.09 -13.05
N MET A 242 3.82 22.14 -12.45
CA MET A 242 3.24 20.84 -12.07
C MET A 242 2.15 20.98 -11.00
N LEU A 243 2.36 21.79 -9.97
CA LEU A 243 1.33 22.06 -8.96
C LEU A 243 0.07 22.70 -9.58
N LEU A 244 0.22 23.60 -10.53
CA LEU A 244 -0.94 24.20 -11.22
C LEU A 244 -1.69 23.19 -12.08
N ILE A 245 -0.99 22.29 -12.76
CA ILE A 245 -1.61 21.21 -13.54
C ILE A 245 -2.39 20.27 -12.62
N ASP A 246 -1.79 19.87 -11.49
CA ASP A 246 -2.44 19.00 -10.50
C ASP A 246 -3.67 19.67 -9.87
N LEU A 247 -3.56 20.95 -9.48
CA LEU A 247 -4.68 21.72 -8.93
C LEU A 247 -5.80 21.91 -9.96
N CYS A 248 -5.46 22.15 -11.23
CA CYS A 248 -6.43 22.26 -12.31
C CYS A 248 -7.18 20.93 -12.50
N PHE A 249 -6.45 19.81 -12.59
CA PHE A 249 -7.04 18.47 -12.66
C PHE A 249 -7.99 18.19 -11.50
N LEU A 250 -7.54 18.48 -10.27
CA LEU A 250 -8.32 18.28 -9.06
C LEU A 250 -9.61 19.12 -9.08
N SER A 251 -9.52 20.38 -9.49
CA SER A 251 -10.67 21.29 -9.57
C SER A 251 -11.70 20.85 -10.60
N LEU A 252 -11.26 20.38 -11.77
CA LEU A 252 -12.13 19.83 -12.81
C LEU A 252 -12.85 18.58 -12.33
N ARG A 253 -12.11 17.66 -11.69
CA ARG A 253 -12.69 16.45 -11.11
C ARG A 253 -13.72 16.76 -10.03
N LEU A 254 -13.39 17.66 -9.12
CA LEU A 254 -14.30 18.07 -8.06
C LEU A 254 -15.56 18.72 -8.63
N SER A 255 -15.41 19.57 -9.66
CA SER A 255 -16.53 20.21 -10.35
C SER A 255 -17.46 19.20 -11.03
N GLN A 256 -16.89 18.19 -11.71
CA GLN A 256 -17.67 17.10 -12.31
C GLN A 256 -18.41 16.27 -11.25
N SER A 257 -17.79 16.04 -10.08
CA SER A 257 -18.44 15.34 -8.97
C SER A 257 -19.68 16.05 -8.46
N LEU A 258 -19.60 17.37 -8.37
CA LEU A 258 -20.65 18.23 -7.81
C LEU A 258 -21.75 18.50 -8.83
N GLY A 259 -21.66 17.94 -10.05
CA GLY A 259 -22.61 18.16 -11.14
C GLY A 259 -22.56 19.56 -11.73
N LEU A 260 -21.48 20.32 -11.49
CA LEU A 260 -21.32 21.70 -11.99
C LEU A 260 -20.87 21.75 -13.45
N VAL A 261 -20.22 20.68 -13.93
CA VAL A 261 -19.73 20.54 -15.31
C VAL A 261 -20.06 19.11 -15.77
N ALA A 262 -20.72 18.99 -16.92
CA ALA A 262 -21.10 17.73 -17.55
C ALA A 262 -19.95 17.09 -18.32
#